data_AF-A0A3B4FZC9-F1
#
_entry.id   AF-A0A3B4FZC9-F1
#
_cell.length_a   1.000
_cell.length_b   1.000
_cell.length_c   1.000
_cell.angle_alpha   90.00
_cell.angle_beta   90.00
_cell.angle_gamma   90.00
#
_symmetry.space_group_name_H-M   'P 1'
#
loop_
_entity.id
_entity.type
_entity.pdbx_description
1 polymer ?
#
loop_
_entity_poly.entity_id
_entity_poly.type
_entity_poly.pdbx_seq_one_letter_code
_entity_poly.pdbx_strand_id
1 'polypeptide(L)'
;MRTLIIIVILQLAINLIEANNEDLEFGDLIAFPKCNCLGKSVYKHYAVYVGDKEFDGKKKEENIFERTGPVITTTSLSDCIFTQLGEKVYMKDNYLDGLEKYPKSNEERIMAQIKEKYHKCDTYGPLKNNCEHVATYVRYGVSVSIQHGTHVEGRCTNDPSINIQEILDRMNAKPFKFDENCSNECQFESRKHG
;
A
#
# COMPACT_ATOMS: atom_id res chain seq x y z
N MET A 1 26.86 -17.63 29.56
CA MET A 1 26.93 -17.14 28.17
C MET A 1 25.82 -17.70 27.28
N ARG A 2 25.55 -19.02 27.23
CA ARG A 2 24.47 -19.60 26.40
C ARG A 2 23.07 -19.06 26.73
N THR A 3 22.74 -18.88 28.01
CA THR A 3 21.44 -18.34 28.45
C THR A 3 21.24 -16.87 28.08
N LEU A 4 22.31 -16.06 28.12
CA LEU A 4 22.28 -14.65 27.73
C LEU A 4 22.10 -14.50 26.21
N ILE A 5 22.74 -15.36 25.41
CA ILE A 5 22.59 -15.36 23.95
C ILE A 5 21.16 -15.73 23.53
N ILE A 6 20.54 -16.71 24.19
CA ILE A 6 19.14 -17.10 23.91
C ILE A 6 18.17 -15.96 24.22
N ILE A 7 18.35 -15.27 25.36
CA ILE A 7 17.50 -14.14 25.75
C ILE A 7 17.63 -12.99 24.73
N VAL A 8 18.85 -12.66 24.29
CA VAL A 8 19.07 -11.60 23.29
C VAL A 8 18.45 -11.97 21.93
N ILE A 9 18.55 -13.23 21.49
CA ILE A 9 17.90 -13.70 20.26
C ILE A 9 16.38 -13.65 20.38
N LEU A 10 15.81 -14.02 21.54
CA LEU A 10 14.37 -13.95 21.79
C LEU A 10 13.87 -12.50 21.78
N GLN A 11 14.58 -11.58 22.43
CA GLN A 11 14.25 -10.15 22.42
C GLN A 11 14.32 -9.55 21.01
N LEU A 12 15.34 -9.92 20.22
CA LEU A 12 15.47 -9.49 18.82
C LEU A 12 14.34 -10.05 17.94
N ALA A 13 13.94 -11.31 18.14
CA ALA A 13 12.83 -11.92 17.42
C ALA A 13 11.48 -11.27 17.77
N ILE A 14 11.26 -10.91 19.05
CA ILE A 14 10.04 -10.22 19.50
C ILE A 14 9.95 -8.80 18.89
N ASN A 15 11.05 -8.04 18.90
CA ASN A 15 11.08 -6.70 18.29
C ASN A 15 10.88 -6.74 16.75
N LEU A 16 11.36 -7.79 16.08
CA LEU A 16 11.13 -8.01 14.64
C LEU A 16 9.67 -8.35 14.32
N ILE A 17 8.95 -8.98 15.25
CA ILE A 17 7.51 -9.30 15.09
C ILE A 17 6.66 -8.05 15.37
N GLU A 18 7.01 -7.23 16.36
CA GLU A 18 6.27 -6.01 16.71
C GLU A 18 6.37 -4.90 15.65
N ALA A 19 7.42 -4.89 14.81
CA ALA A 19 7.58 -3.88 13.76
C ALA A 19 6.57 -4.00 12.59
N ASN A 20 5.80 -5.10 12.50
CA ASN A 20 4.86 -5.35 11.40
C ASN A 20 3.37 -5.37 11.81
N ASN A 21 3.06 -5.18 13.09
CA ASN A 21 1.68 -5.23 13.60
C ASN A 21 1.13 -3.82 13.85
N GLU A 22 1.07 -2.98 12.82
CA GLU A 22 0.06 -1.92 12.84
C GLU A 22 -1.31 -2.60 12.75
N ASP A 23 -2.14 -2.47 13.79
CA ASP A 23 -3.50 -3.05 13.84
C ASP A 23 -4.31 -2.53 12.64
N LEU A 24 -4.45 -3.32 11.58
CA LEU A 24 -5.15 -2.92 10.37
C LEU A 24 -6.67 -2.99 10.57
N GLU A 25 -7.36 -1.94 10.15
CA GLU A 25 -8.81 -1.88 10.14
C GLU A 25 -9.36 -1.93 8.72
N PHE A 26 -10.60 -2.38 8.57
CA PHE A 26 -11.28 -2.36 7.28
C PHE A 26 -11.22 -0.97 6.62
N GLY A 27 -10.80 -0.96 5.36
CA GLY A 27 -10.65 0.24 4.56
C GLY A 27 -9.30 0.93 4.69
N ASP A 28 -8.37 0.44 5.53
CA ASP A 28 -7.03 1.03 5.65
C ASP A 28 -6.26 0.96 4.33
N LEU A 29 -5.71 2.11 3.95
CA LEU A 29 -4.78 2.23 2.84
C LEU A 29 -3.45 1.63 3.29
N ILE A 30 -2.95 0.66 2.54
CA ILE A 30 -1.67 0.01 2.81
C ILE A 30 -0.74 0.23 1.63
N ALA A 31 0.51 0.56 1.94
CA ALA A 31 1.55 0.80 0.95
C ALA A 31 2.65 -0.25 1.07
N PHE A 32 3.06 -0.80 -0.08
CA PHE A 32 4.17 -1.72 -0.22
C PHE A 32 5.33 -0.99 -0.89
N PRO A 33 6.49 -0.85 -0.21
CA PRO A 33 7.69 -0.32 -0.84
C PRO A 33 8.06 -1.10 -2.09
N LYS A 34 8.65 -0.41 -3.08
CA LYS A 34 9.44 -1.04 -4.12
C LYS A 34 10.80 -0.38 -4.15
N CYS A 35 11.75 -1.01 -3.49
CA CYS A 35 13.09 -0.45 -3.26
C CYS A 35 14.06 -0.82 -4.39
N ASN A 36 15.06 0.04 -4.62
CA ASN A 36 16.24 -0.30 -5.41
C ASN A 36 17.38 -0.81 -4.52
N CYS A 37 18.43 -1.37 -5.13
CA CYS A 37 19.61 -1.91 -4.43
C CYS A 37 20.44 -0.89 -3.65
N LEU A 38 20.07 0.40 -3.70
CA LEU A 38 20.65 1.47 -2.87
C LEU A 38 19.81 1.75 -1.62
N GLY A 39 18.79 0.93 -1.34
CA GLY A 39 17.89 1.08 -0.21
C GLY A 39 16.93 2.26 -0.35
N LYS A 40 16.69 2.76 -1.57
CA LYS A 40 15.75 3.86 -1.82
C LYS A 40 14.46 3.38 -2.47
N SER A 41 13.33 3.91 -2.03
CA SER A 41 12.02 3.66 -2.64
C SER A 41 11.93 4.22 -4.05
N VAL A 42 11.71 3.36 -5.04
CA VAL A 42 11.47 3.77 -6.43
C VAL A 42 10.03 4.25 -6.59
N TYR A 43 9.09 3.46 -6.09
CA TYR A 43 7.67 3.77 -6.03
C TYR A 43 7.04 2.93 -4.90
N LYS A 44 5.77 3.17 -4.59
CA LYS A 44 4.97 2.36 -3.68
C LYS A 44 3.81 1.74 -4.43
N HIS A 45 3.59 0.45 -4.21
CA HIS A 45 2.34 -0.20 -4.60
C HIS A 45 1.30 -0.01 -3.50
N TYR A 46 0.04 0.15 -3.84
CA TYR A 46 -1.03 0.43 -2.87
C TYR A 46 -2.16 -0.59 -2.95
N ALA A 47 -2.75 -0.90 -1.81
CA ALA A 47 -3.94 -1.71 -1.67
C ALA A 47 -4.83 -1.18 -0.52
N VAL A 48 -6.02 -1.75 -0.38
CA VAL A 48 -6.94 -1.49 0.73
C VAL A 48 -7.10 -2.76 1.55
N TYR A 49 -6.91 -2.69 2.86
CA TYR A 49 -7.16 -3.80 3.75
C TYR A 49 -8.67 -4.05 3.87
N VAL A 50 -9.10 -5.27 3.55
CA VAL A 50 -10.51 -5.69 3.63
C VAL A 50 -10.78 -6.72 4.72
N GLY A 51 -9.72 -7.31 5.29
CA GLY A 51 -9.82 -8.31 6.36
C GLY A 51 -10.80 -9.45 6.01
N ASP A 52 -11.65 -9.79 6.97
CA ASP A 52 -12.65 -10.86 6.85
C ASP A 52 -13.97 -10.39 6.23
N LYS A 53 -14.06 -9.17 5.69
CA LYS A 53 -15.30 -8.73 5.03
C LYS A 53 -15.58 -9.59 3.79
N GLU A 54 -16.83 -9.98 3.66
CA GLU A 54 -17.32 -10.84 2.58
C GLU A 54 -17.61 -10.01 1.32
N PHE A 55 -17.13 -10.51 0.18
CA PHE A 55 -17.40 -9.97 -1.15
C PHE A 55 -17.61 -11.12 -2.13
N ASP A 56 -18.49 -10.94 -3.11
CA ASP A 56 -18.69 -11.94 -4.16
C ASP A 56 -17.37 -12.15 -4.92
N GLY A 57 -16.90 -13.39 -4.98
CA GLY A 57 -15.66 -13.77 -5.67
C GLY A 57 -14.37 -13.65 -4.85
N LYS A 58 -14.42 -13.05 -3.65
CA LYS A 58 -13.29 -13.03 -2.70
C LYS A 58 -13.15 -14.39 -2.02
N LYS A 59 -11.93 -14.90 -1.91
CA LYS A 59 -11.62 -16.11 -1.15
C LYS A 59 -11.35 -15.77 0.32
N LYS A 60 -11.48 -16.76 1.20
CA LYS A 60 -11.39 -16.59 2.65
C LYS A 60 -10.04 -16.01 3.09
N GLU A 61 -8.96 -16.42 2.42
CA GLU A 61 -7.59 -16.06 2.72
C GLU A 61 -7.16 -14.72 2.11
N GLU A 62 -7.92 -14.19 1.16
CA GLU A 62 -7.66 -12.90 0.53
C GLU A 62 -8.16 -11.80 1.47
N ASN A 63 -7.30 -10.90 1.90
CA ASN A 63 -7.60 -9.88 2.92
C ASN A 63 -7.22 -8.46 2.48
N ILE A 64 -6.82 -8.28 1.22
CA ILE A 64 -6.58 -6.97 0.61
C ILE A 64 -7.28 -6.87 -0.75
N PHE A 65 -7.73 -5.68 -1.10
CA PHE A 65 -8.21 -5.33 -2.44
C PHE A 65 -7.18 -4.41 -3.10
N GLU A 66 -6.72 -4.80 -4.28
CA GLU A 66 -5.66 -4.07 -4.96
C GLU A 66 -5.87 -4.01 -6.46
N ARG A 67 -5.31 -2.98 -7.07
CA ARG A 67 -5.07 -2.98 -8.50
C ARG A 67 -3.70 -3.57 -8.77
N THR A 68 -3.63 -4.74 -9.39
CA THR A 68 -2.35 -5.35 -9.78
C THR A 68 -1.63 -4.48 -10.81
N GLY A 69 -0.29 -4.43 -10.74
CA GLY A 69 0.54 -3.74 -11.73
C GLY A 69 0.44 -4.39 -13.13
N PRO A 70 1.11 -3.83 -14.14
CA PRO A 70 1.12 -4.40 -15.48
C PRO A 70 1.86 -5.75 -15.40
N VAL A 71 1.14 -6.85 -15.64
CA VAL A 71 1.78 -8.16 -15.71
C VAL A 71 2.51 -8.25 -17.05
N ILE A 72 3.81 -8.56 -17.02
CA ILE A 72 4.71 -8.65 -18.18
C ILE A 72 4.51 -10.00 -18.91
N THR A 73 3.27 -10.49 -19.00
CA THR A 73 2.96 -11.72 -19.76
C THR A 73 1.75 -11.48 -20.63
N THR A 74 1.69 -12.17 -21.77
CA THR A 74 0.64 -12.05 -22.79
C THR A 74 -0.74 -12.52 -22.33
N THR A 75 -0.88 -13.00 -21.09
CA THR A 75 -2.04 -13.72 -20.58
C THR A 75 -2.72 -13.07 -19.37
N SER A 76 -2.19 -11.99 -18.82
CA SER A 76 -2.77 -11.31 -17.65
C SER A 76 -2.64 -9.78 -17.82
N LEU A 77 -3.77 -9.09 -17.68
CA LEU A 77 -3.83 -7.63 -17.66
C LEU A 77 -3.83 -7.15 -16.20
N SER A 78 -3.34 -5.93 -15.97
CA SER A 78 -3.57 -5.23 -14.70
C SER A 78 -5.06 -5.21 -14.40
N ASP A 79 -5.44 -5.61 -13.20
CA ASP A 79 -6.83 -5.74 -12.79
C ASP A 79 -7.03 -5.42 -11.31
N CYS A 80 -8.27 -5.18 -10.91
CA CYS A 80 -8.66 -4.93 -9.54
C CYS A 80 -9.29 -6.17 -8.91
N ILE A 81 -8.56 -6.76 -7.99
CA ILE A 81 -8.85 -8.09 -7.44
C ILE A 81 -8.58 -8.13 -5.94
N PHE A 82 -9.08 -9.19 -5.31
CA PHE A 82 -8.70 -9.54 -3.96
C PHE A 82 -7.44 -10.41 -4.00
N THR A 83 -6.51 -10.16 -3.08
CA THR A 83 -5.31 -10.97 -2.89
C THR A 83 -4.97 -11.09 -1.41
N GLN A 84 -3.90 -11.82 -1.11
CA GLN A 84 -3.39 -11.98 0.25
C GLN A 84 -2.32 -10.93 0.55
N LEU A 85 -2.39 -10.37 1.76
CA LEU A 85 -1.34 -9.55 2.34
C LEU A 85 -0.05 -10.35 2.48
N GLY A 86 -0.14 -11.58 3.02
CA GLY A 86 1.00 -12.47 3.23
C GLY A 86 2.08 -11.87 4.14
N GLU A 87 3.31 -12.35 4.02
CA GLU A 87 4.49 -11.85 4.77
C GLU A 87 5.18 -10.65 4.07
N LYS A 88 4.43 -9.86 3.30
CA LYS A 88 4.98 -8.70 2.58
C LYS A 88 5.38 -7.61 3.57
N VAL A 89 6.41 -6.84 3.25
CA VAL A 89 6.71 -5.59 3.96
C VAL A 89 5.69 -4.54 3.51
N TYR A 90 4.95 -3.96 4.45
CA TYR A 90 3.95 -2.93 4.19
C TYR A 90 3.90 -1.90 5.32
N MET A 91 3.13 -0.84 5.10
CA MET A 91 2.77 0.14 6.11
C MET A 91 1.32 0.59 5.91
N LYS A 92 0.65 0.99 6.99
CA LYS A 92 -0.58 1.79 6.88
C LYS A 92 -0.21 3.19 6.41
N ASP A 93 -0.88 3.68 5.38
CA ASP A 93 -0.57 4.96 4.73
C ASP A 93 -1.84 5.78 4.51
N ASN A 94 -2.65 5.95 5.56
CA ASN A 94 -3.90 6.72 5.52
C ASN A 94 -3.67 8.25 5.46
N TYR A 95 -2.80 8.74 4.57
CA TYR A 95 -2.24 10.09 4.61
C TYR A 95 -3.25 11.23 4.35
N LEU A 96 -4.41 10.93 3.74
CA LEU A 96 -5.49 11.92 3.56
C LEU A 96 -6.39 12.05 4.80
N ASP A 97 -6.25 11.17 5.79
CA ASP A 97 -7.08 11.23 6.99
C ASP A 97 -6.90 12.56 7.73
N GLY A 98 -8.03 13.16 8.13
CA GLY A 98 -8.10 14.44 8.81
C GLY A 98 -7.86 15.66 7.90
N LEU A 99 -7.85 15.49 6.58
CA LEU A 99 -8.15 16.58 5.63
C LEU A 99 -9.66 16.65 5.46
N GLU A 100 -10.26 17.79 5.78
CA GLU A 100 -11.73 17.98 5.74
C GLU A 100 -12.32 17.72 4.34
N LYS A 101 -11.55 18.04 3.29
CA LYS A 101 -11.95 17.83 1.90
C LYS A 101 -11.97 16.36 1.47
N TYR A 102 -11.29 15.47 2.20
CA TYR A 102 -11.12 14.06 1.84
C TYR A 102 -11.44 13.15 3.05
N PRO A 103 -12.67 13.20 3.59
CA PRO A 103 -13.03 12.35 4.72
C PRO A 103 -12.96 10.88 4.33
N LYS A 104 -12.56 10.02 5.28
CA LYS A 104 -12.68 8.57 5.13
C LYS A 104 -14.14 8.23 4.81
N SER A 105 -14.37 7.44 3.76
CA SER A 105 -15.69 6.90 3.44
C SER A 105 -16.17 5.96 4.54
N ASN A 106 -17.48 5.89 4.76
CA ASN A 106 -18.04 4.90 5.67
C ASN A 106 -17.94 3.48 5.07
N GLU A 107 -18.16 2.46 5.91
CA GLU A 107 -18.03 1.06 5.50
C GLU A 107 -18.86 0.72 4.26
N GLU A 108 -20.13 1.13 4.23
CA GLU A 108 -21.04 0.89 3.11
C GLU A 108 -20.48 1.46 1.80
N ARG A 109 -19.94 2.69 1.85
CA ARG A 109 -19.39 3.37 0.69
C ARG A 109 -18.10 2.71 0.20
N ILE A 110 -17.21 2.30 1.11
CA ILE A 110 -16.00 1.55 0.77
C ILE A 110 -16.36 0.24 0.09
N MET A 111 -17.33 -0.50 0.63
CA MET A 111 -17.82 -1.74 0.02
C MET A 111 -18.41 -1.50 -1.38
N ALA A 112 -19.19 -0.43 -1.57
CA ALA A 112 -19.75 -0.07 -2.87
C ALA A 112 -18.65 0.25 -3.89
N GLN A 113 -17.62 1.00 -3.49
CA GLN A 113 -16.50 1.37 -4.35
C GLN A 113 -15.64 0.15 -4.74
N ILE A 114 -15.43 -0.80 -3.82
CA ILE A 114 -14.78 -2.09 -4.14
C ILE A 114 -15.59 -2.86 -5.18
N LYS A 115 -16.91 -3.00 -4.98
CA LYS A 115 -17.80 -3.70 -5.93
C LYS A 115 -17.83 -3.03 -7.30
N GLU A 116 -17.75 -1.70 -7.33
CA GLU A 116 -17.65 -0.93 -8.58
C GLU A 116 -16.36 -1.26 -9.33
N LYS A 117 -15.24 -1.37 -8.63
CA LYS A 117 -13.91 -1.54 -9.21
C LYS A 117 -13.48 -2.99 -9.44
N TYR A 118 -14.08 -3.96 -8.75
CA TYR A 118 -13.74 -5.37 -8.89
C TYR A 118 -13.91 -5.84 -10.35
N HIS A 119 -12.80 -6.29 -10.96
CA HIS A 119 -12.67 -6.61 -12.39
C HIS A 119 -13.02 -5.47 -13.38
N LYS A 120 -13.03 -4.21 -12.92
CA LYS A 120 -13.56 -3.04 -13.66
C LYS A 120 -12.73 -1.77 -13.43
N CYS A 121 -11.41 -1.89 -13.50
CA CYS A 121 -10.49 -0.79 -13.22
C CYS A 121 -9.98 -0.01 -14.44
N ASP A 122 -10.57 -0.21 -15.63
CA ASP A 122 -10.13 0.41 -16.89
C ASP A 122 -8.64 0.17 -17.21
N THR A 123 -8.11 0.83 -18.24
CA THR A 123 -6.71 0.68 -18.65
C THR A 123 -5.74 1.22 -17.60
N TYR A 124 -4.73 0.41 -17.28
CA TYR A 124 -3.65 0.80 -16.35
C TYR A 124 -2.71 1.82 -16.97
N GLY A 125 -2.26 2.78 -16.17
CA GLY A 125 -1.10 3.61 -16.44
C GLY A 125 -0.22 3.75 -15.20
N PRO A 126 1.12 3.73 -15.31
CA PRO A 126 1.98 3.93 -14.15
C PRO A 126 1.78 5.29 -13.44
N LEU A 127 1.52 6.34 -14.23
CA LEU A 127 1.32 7.71 -13.74
C LEU A 127 -0.15 8.15 -13.70
N LYS A 128 -1.09 7.31 -14.14
CA LYS A 128 -2.53 7.63 -14.22
C LYS A 128 -3.35 6.37 -14.00
N ASN A 129 -4.42 6.42 -13.21
CA ASN A 129 -5.25 5.24 -12.94
C ASN A 129 -4.39 4.05 -12.42
N ASN A 130 -3.39 4.34 -11.59
CA ASN A 130 -2.51 3.34 -10.98
C ASN A 130 -3.14 2.77 -9.68
N CYS A 131 -2.37 1.97 -8.93
CA CYS A 131 -2.86 1.36 -7.69
C CYS A 131 -3.17 2.36 -6.57
N GLU A 132 -2.42 3.45 -6.43
CA GLU A 132 -2.70 4.49 -5.44
C GLU A 132 -4.01 5.23 -5.77
N HIS A 133 -4.26 5.54 -7.04
CA HIS A 133 -5.53 6.15 -7.48
C HIS A 133 -6.74 5.27 -7.16
N VAL A 134 -6.64 3.96 -7.38
CA VAL A 134 -7.73 3.02 -7.05
C VAL A 134 -7.91 2.93 -5.54
N ALA A 135 -6.83 2.78 -4.79
CA ALA A 135 -6.91 2.57 -3.36
C ALA A 135 -7.41 3.82 -2.62
N THR A 136 -7.01 5.02 -3.04
CA THR A 136 -7.56 6.28 -2.54
C THR A 136 -9.02 6.49 -2.97
N TYR A 137 -9.41 6.09 -4.18
CA TYR A 137 -10.81 6.12 -4.58
C TYR A 137 -11.68 5.23 -3.68
N VAL A 138 -11.19 4.02 -3.38
CA VAL A 138 -11.90 3.09 -2.49
C VAL A 138 -12.00 3.60 -1.06
N ARG A 139 -10.99 4.29 -0.53
CA ARG A 139 -11.05 4.80 0.86
C ARG A 139 -11.77 6.15 0.98
N TYR A 140 -11.60 7.04 0.02
CA TYR A 140 -11.97 8.46 0.14
C TYR A 140 -12.96 8.93 -0.94
N GLY A 141 -13.27 8.10 -1.93
CA GLY A 141 -14.10 8.49 -3.08
C GLY A 141 -13.43 9.43 -4.08
N VAL A 142 -12.15 9.73 -3.89
CA VAL A 142 -11.34 10.56 -4.79
C VAL A 142 -10.08 9.81 -5.20
N SER A 143 -9.75 9.85 -6.48
CA SER A 143 -8.54 9.21 -7.00
C SER A 143 -7.34 10.16 -6.88
N VAL A 144 -6.47 9.87 -5.93
CA VAL A 144 -5.25 10.63 -5.64
C VAL A 144 -4.04 9.70 -5.76
N SER A 145 -2.96 10.17 -6.37
CA SER A 145 -1.66 9.51 -6.35
C SER A 145 -0.56 10.54 -6.18
N ILE A 146 0.16 10.45 -5.07
CA ILE A 146 1.27 11.34 -4.72
C ILE A 146 2.60 10.60 -4.83
N GLN A 147 2.62 9.30 -4.49
CA GLN A 147 3.86 8.51 -4.39
C GLN A 147 4.90 9.17 -3.48
N HIS A 148 4.45 9.72 -2.34
CA HIS A 148 5.30 10.51 -1.44
C HIS A 148 6.49 9.69 -0.89
N GLY A 149 7.66 10.32 -0.84
CA GLY A 149 8.91 9.72 -0.38
C GLY A 149 9.56 8.77 -1.40
N THR A 150 9.18 8.85 -2.68
CA THR A 150 9.71 7.96 -3.74
C THR A 150 10.33 8.74 -4.90
N HIS A 151 11.03 8.05 -5.80
CA HIS A 151 11.60 8.67 -7.01
C HIS A 151 10.55 9.22 -8.00
N VAL A 152 9.28 8.83 -7.86
CA VAL A 152 8.17 9.27 -8.73
C VAL A 152 7.20 10.21 -8.03
N GLU A 153 7.56 10.75 -6.87
CA GLU A 153 6.75 11.71 -6.11
C GLU A 153 6.28 12.87 -7.00
N GLY A 154 4.97 13.17 -6.93
CA GLY A 154 4.36 14.30 -7.64
C GLY A 154 4.31 14.17 -9.16
N ARG A 155 4.70 13.02 -9.74
CA ARG A 155 4.67 12.79 -11.20
C ARG A 155 3.36 12.23 -11.71
N CYS A 156 2.46 11.82 -10.81
CA CYS A 156 1.18 11.23 -11.17
C CYS A 156 0.17 12.30 -11.59
N THR A 157 -0.65 11.98 -12.59
CA THR A 157 -1.71 12.85 -13.09
C THR A 157 -2.95 12.68 -12.22
N ASN A 158 -3.26 13.72 -11.44
CA ASN A 158 -4.42 13.80 -10.57
C ASN A 158 -5.51 14.69 -11.21
N ASP A 159 -6.74 14.61 -10.68
CA ASP A 159 -7.80 15.58 -11.02
C ASP A 159 -7.33 17.02 -10.69
N PRO A 160 -7.49 18.00 -11.60
CA PRO A 160 -7.04 19.38 -11.37
C PRO A 160 -7.65 20.07 -10.14
N SER A 161 -8.79 19.59 -9.63
CA SER A 161 -9.42 20.10 -8.41
C SER A 161 -8.75 19.65 -7.11
N ILE A 162 -7.83 18.69 -7.18
CA ILE A 162 -7.06 18.20 -6.03
C ILE A 162 -5.89 19.15 -5.77
N ASN A 163 -5.83 19.70 -4.57
CA ASN A 163 -4.70 20.52 -4.14
C ASN A 163 -3.54 19.63 -3.67
N ILE A 164 -2.66 19.28 -4.60
CA ILE A 164 -1.52 18.40 -4.35
C ILE A 164 -0.52 19.03 -3.36
N GLN A 165 -0.33 20.35 -3.42
CA GLN A 165 0.61 21.03 -2.54
C GLN A 165 0.17 20.95 -1.08
N GLU A 166 -1.13 21.16 -0.80
CA GLU A 166 -1.68 21.03 0.55
C GLU A 166 -1.50 19.62 1.12
N ILE A 167 -1.68 18.58 0.29
CA ILE A 167 -1.45 17.20 0.70
C ILE A 167 0.03 16.98 1.03
N LEU A 168 0.95 17.42 0.15
CA LEU A 168 2.39 17.31 0.37
C LEU A 168 2.84 18.07 1.62
N ASP A 169 2.35 19.28 1.84
CA ASP A 169 2.70 20.09 3.01
C ASP A 169 2.29 19.37 4.30
N ARG A 170 1.12 18.73 4.31
CA ARG A 170 0.66 17.92 5.46
C ARG A 170 1.52 16.68 5.68
N MET A 171 1.88 15.97 4.61
CA MET A 171 2.76 14.79 4.69
C MET A 171 4.15 15.18 5.20
N ASN A 172 4.70 16.31 4.74
CA ASN A 172 5.99 16.84 5.20
C ASN A 172 5.95 17.34 6.66
N ALA A 173 4.83 17.89 7.13
CA ALA A 173 4.65 18.32 8.51
C ALA A 173 4.54 17.16 9.51
N LYS A 174 4.19 15.96 9.03
CA LYS A 174 4.18 14.71 9.79
C LYS A 174 5.04 13.67 9.07
N PRO A 175 6.36 13.89 9.00
CA PRO A 175 7.23 13.05 8.19
C PRO A 175 7.22 11.62 8.74
N PHE A 176 6.59 10.72 7.99
CA PHE A 176 6.60 9.29 8.31
C PHE A 176 7.93 8.71 7.85
N LYS A 177 8.73 8.17 8.78
CA LYS A 177 10.07 7.64 8.48
C LYS A 177 9.96 6.28 7.79
N PHE A 178 10.29 6.26 6.50
CA PHE A 178 10.16 5.11 5.61
C PHE A 178 11.47 4.33 5.39
N ASP A 179 12.63 5.01 5.46
CA ASP A 179 13.89 4.51 4.90
C ASP A 179 14.50 3.30 5.65
N GLU A 180 14.10 3.01 6.89
CA GLU A 180 14.71 1.93 7.67
C GLU A 180 14.39 0.53 7.08
N ASN A 181 13.25 0.37 6.40
CA ASN A 181 12.79 -0.93 5.88
C ASN A 181 13.28 -1.27 4.45
N CYS A 182 13.68 -0.28 3.64
CA CYS A 182 14.19 -0.56 2.29
C CYS A 182 15.56 -1.26 2.27
N SER A 183 16.30 -1.21 3.37
CA SER A 183 17.59 -1.90 3.52
C SER A 183 17.45 -3.44 3.51
N ASN A 184 16.30 -3.96 3.91
CA ASN A 184 16.07 -5.40 4.11
C ASN A 184 15.48 -6.11 2.88
N GLU A 185 14.68 -5.45 2.03
CA GLU A 185 14.08 -6.07 0.83
C GLU A 185 15.12 -6.54 -0.20
N CYS A 186 16.17 -5.75 -0.48
CA CYS A 186 17.21 -6.16 -1.43
C CYS A 186 18.08 -7.33 -0.94
N GLN A 187 18.18 -7.54 0.38
CA GLN A 187 18.85 -8.73 0.92
C GLN A 187 18.05 -10.01 0.69
N PHE A 188 16.73 -9.90 0.47
CA PHE A 188 15.85 -11.04 0.22
C PHE A 188 15.83 -11.41 -1.27
N GLU A 189 15.84 -10.42 -2.17
CA GLU A 189 15.89 -10.67 -3.62
C GLU A 189 17.25 -11.22 -4.09
N SER A 190 18.36 -10.72 -3.53
CA SER A 190 19.70 -11.24 -3.83
C SER A 190 19.90 -12.70 -3.40
N ARG A 191 19.15 -13.18 -2.39
CA ARG A 191 19.16 -14.58 -1.94
C ARG A 191 18.30 -15.53 -2.76
N LYS A 192 17.38 -15.03 -3.60
CA LYS A 192 16.56 -15.86 -4.51
C LYS A 192 17.28 -16.20 -5.83
N HIS A 193 18.40 -15.54 -6.11
CA HIS A 193 19.16 -15.68 -7.36
C HIS A 193 20.61 -16.13 -7.16
N GLY A 194 20.96 -16.62 -5.96
CA GLY A 194 22.28 -17.17 -5.61
C GLY A 194 22.25 -18.68 -5.38
#